data_AF-A0AAP3F5H8-F1
#
_entry.id   AF-A0AAP3F5H8-F1
#
_cell.length_a   1.000
_cell.length_b   1.000
_cell.length_c   1.000
_cell.angle_alpha   90.00
_cell.angle_beta   90.00
_cell.angle_gamma   90.00
#
_symmetry.space_group_name_H-M   'P 1'
#
loop_
_entity.id
_entity.type
_entity.pdbx_description
1 polymer ?
#
loop_
_entity_poly.entity_id
_entity_poly.type
_entity_poly.pdbx_seq_one_letter_code
_entity_poly.pdbx_strand_id
1 'polypeptide(L)' 'MDLTHNIIEYVNCCVGAFANRFKLSLADSYAYLRRFEGIDFLIDCYAAEHTLSIEDAVEDIAILCQKNGGRIGC' A
#
# COMPACT_ATOMS: atom_id res chain seq x y z
N MET A 1 -6.16 5.30 21.08
CA MET A 1 -5.43 5.76 19.88
C MET A 1 -6.40 6.52 19.02
N ASP A 2 -5.99 7.65 18.45
CA ASP A 2 -6.79 8.40 17.50
C ASP A 2 -6.73 7.74 16.11
N LEU A 3 -7.71 8.05 15.25
CA LEU A 3 -7.84 7.46 13.92
C LEU A 3 -6.54 7.61 13.09
N THR A 4 -5.85 8.75 13.22
CA THR A 4 -4.59 9.02 12.50
C THR A 4 -3.52 7.97 12.83
N HIS A 5 -3.42 7.57 14.10
CA HIS A 5 -2.46 6.56 14.53
C HIS A 5 -2.71 5.21 13.84
N ASN A 6 -3.98 4.77 13.81
CA ASN A 6 -4.34 3.50 13.19
C ASN A 6 -4.10 3.51 11.66
N ILE A 7 -4.35 4.65 10.99
CA ILE A 7 -4.06 4.82 9.56
C ILE A 7 -2.55 4.71 9.31
N ILE A 8 -1.71 5.34 10.13
CA ILE A 8 -0.25 5.29 9.99
C ILE A 8 0.27 3.86 10.17
N GLU A 9 -0.19 3.15 11.19
CA GLU A 9 0.20 1.75 11.42
C GLU A 9 -0.23 0.84 10.27
N TYR A 10 -1.45 1.03 9.78
CA TYR A 10 -1.98 0.31 8.62
C TYR A 10 -1.16 0.56 7.35
N VAL A 11 -0.88 1.82 7.01
CA VAL A 11 -0.06 2.17 5.85
C VAL A 11 1.34 1.55 5.97
N ASN A 12 1.98 1.63 7.15
CA ASN A 12 3.28 1.00 7.37
C ASN A 12 3.23 -0.52 7.19
N CYS A 13 2.16 -1.18 7.66
CA CYS A 13 1.97 -2.61 7.48
C CYS A 13 1.85 -2.97 5.99
N CYS A 14 1.01 -2.26 5.23
CA CYS A 14 0.83 -2.48 3.79
C CYS A 14 2.12 -2.23 3.00
N VAL A 15 2.87 -1.16 3.29
CA VAL A 15 4.16 -0.88 2.65
C VAL A 15 5.17 -2.00 2.93
N GLY A 16 5.21 -2.51 4.17
CA GLY A 16 6.08 -3.63 4.55
C GLY A 16 5.71 -4.93 3.85
N ALA A 17 4.41 -5.26 3.81
CA ALA A 17 3.92 -6.44 3.12
C ALA A 17 4.15 -6.35 1.60
N PHE A 18 3.96 -5.18 1.01
CA PHE A 18 4.26 -4.91 -0.40
C PHE A 18 5.75 -5.12 -0.70
N ALA A 19 6.63 -4.58 0.14
CA ALA A 19 8.08 -4.76 0.01
C ALA A 19 8.47 -6.25 0.04
N ASN A 20 7.91 -7.00 1.00
CA ASN A 20 8.17 -8.44 1.12
C ASN A 20 7.63 -9.23 -0.08
N ARG A 21 6.46 -8.86 -0.61
CA ARG A 21 5.82 -9.51 -1.76
C ARG A 21 6.63 -9.33 -3.04
N PHE A 22 7.06 -8.10 -3.33
CA PHE A 22 7.76 -7.75 -4.58
C PHE A 22 9.29 -7.74 -4.44
N LYS A 23 9.83 -8.18 -3.30
CA LYS A 23 11.28 -8.24 -3.01
C LYS A 23 11.98 -6.90 -3.22
N LEU A 24 11.31 -5.83 -2.79
CA LEU A 24 11.81 -4.46 -2.83
C LEU A 24 12.31 -4.04 -1.45
N SER A 25 13.16 -3.01 -1.41
CA SER A 25 13.43 -2.32 -0.14
C SER A 25 12.16 -1.58 0.32
N LEU A 26 12.06 -1.29 1.61
CA LEU A 26 10.96 -0.46 2.14
C LEU A 26 10.94 0.92 1.49
N ALA A 27 12.11 1.50 1.23
CA ALA A 27 12.25 2.80 0.59
C ALA A 27 11.76 2.78 -0.86
N ASP A 28 12.15 1.77 -1.64
CA ASP A 28 11.69 1.62 -3.03
C ASP A 28 10.19 1.34 -3.10
N SER A 29 9.67 0.54 -2.18
CA SER A 29 8.24 0.23 -2.07
C SER A 29 7.43 1.49 -1.76
N TYR A 30 7.85 2.26 -0.75
CA TYR A 30 7.22 3.53 -0.43
C TYR A 30 7.29 4.52 -1.60
N ALA A 31 8.46 4.66 -2.23
CA ALA A 31 8.63 5.55 -3.38
C ALA A 31 7.74 5.14 -4.56
N TYR A 32 7.63 3.84 -4.85
CA TYR A 32 6.74 3.30 -5.88
C TYR A 32 5.27 3.60 -5.55
N LEU A 33 4.81 3.21 -4.36
CA LEU A 33 3.43 3.42 -3.93
C LEU A 33 3.07 4.90 -3.91
N ARG A 34 3.99 5.78 -3.47
CA ARG A 34 3.76 7.22 -3.49
C ARG A 34 3.69 7.80 -4.90
N ARG A 35 4.50 7.27 -5.84
CA ARG A 35 4.54 7.72 -7.24
C ARG A 35 3.27 7.37 -8.01
N PHE A 36 2.61 6.27 -7.66
CA PHE A 36 1.45 5.74 -8.38
C PHE A 36 0.16 5.76 -7.55
N GLU A 37 0.06 6.70 -6.60
CA GLU A 37 -1.12 7.00 -5.76
C GLU A 37 -1.55 5.88 -4.78
N GLY A 38 -0.74 4.84 -4.60
CA GLY A 38 -1.00 3.75 -3.67
C GLY A 38 -1.05 4.20 -2.20
N ILE A 39 -0.23 5.19 -1.80
CA ILE A 39 -0.29 5.73 -0.43
C ILE A 39 -1.58 6.52 -0.20
N ASP A 40 -1.99 7.32 -1.17
CA ASP A 40 -3.22 8.12 -1.07
C ASP A 40 -4.44 7.21 -1.01
N PHE A 41 -4.47 6.13 -1.81
CA PHE A 41 -5.50 5.10 -1.70
C PHE A 41 -5.58 4.45 -0.31
N LEU A 42 -4.45 4.06 0.29
CA LEU A 42 -4.46 3.43 1.63
C LEU A 42 -5.03 4.36 2.71
N ILE A 43 -4.89 5.68 2.53
CA ILE A 43 -5.44 6.70 3.45
C ILE A 43 -6.93 6.92 3.15
N ASP A 44 -7.26 7.20 1.89
CA ASP A 44 -8.62 7.57 1.46
C ASP A 44 -9.60 6.40 1.57
N CYS A 45 -9.13 5.17 1.31
CA CYS A 45 -9.92 3.95 1.38
C CYS A 45 -9.75 3.19 2.70
N TYR A 46 -9.04 3.76 3.69
CA TYR A 46 -8.78 3.12 4.99
C TYR A 46 -10.03 2.47 5.59
N ALA A 47 -11.15 3.19 5.63
CA ALA A 47 -12.40 2.72 6.25
C ALA A 47 -12.93 1.39 5.69
N ALA A 48 -12.62 1.05 4.43
CA ALA A 48 -12.95 -0.23 3.83
C ALA A 48 -11.77 -1.21 3.93
N GLU A 49 -10.59 -0.78 3.50
CA GLU A 49 -9.43 -1.64 3.32
C GLU A 49 -8.90 -2.24 4.63
N HIS A 50 -9.00 -1.52 5.77
CA HIS A 50 -8.54 -2.03 7.07
C HIS A 50 -9.35 -3.22 7.58
N THR A 51 -10.50 -3.51 6.98
CA THR A 51 -11.34 -4.68 7.31
C THR A 51 -10.96 -5.93 6.51
N LEU A 52 -10.11 -5.78 5.49
CA LEU A 52 -9.61 -6.85 4.65
C LEU A 52 -8.30 -7.43 5.21
N SER A 53 -7.84 -8.52 4.60
CA SER A 53 -6.48 -9.01 4.88
C SER A 53 -5.43 -8.04 4.32
N ILE A 54 -4.23 -8.06 4.89
CA ILE A 54 -3.13 -7.24 4.38
C ILE A 54 -2.74 -7.69 2.96
N GLU A 55 -2.85 -8.98 2.68
CA GLU A 55 -2.60 -9.55 1.36
C GLU A 55 -3.55 -9.02 0.29
N ASP A 56 -4.85 -8.91 0.61
CA ASP A 56 -5.86 -8.33 -0.28
C ASP A 56 -5.59 -6.85 -0.53
N ALA A 57 -5.35 -6.07 0.52
CA ALA A 57 -5.00 -4.65 0.39
C ALA A 57 -3.74 -4.44 -0.46
N VAL A 58 -2.73 -5.32 -0.33
CA VAL A 58 -1.50 -5.30 -1.14
C VAL A 58 -1.80 -5.62 -2.61
N GLU A 59 -2.73 -6.53 -2.90
CA GLU A 59 -3.20 -6.80 -4.27
C GLU A 59 -3.89 -5.57 -4.86
N ASP A 60 -4.81 -4.97 -4.12
CA ASP A 60 -5.61 -3.83 -4.57
C ASP A 60 -4.72 -2.61 -4.87
N ILE A 61 -3.76 -2.29 -3.99
CA ILE A 61 -2.79 -1.21 -4.28
C ILE A 61 -1.86 -1.55 -5.44
N ALA A 62 -1.50 -2.83 -5.64
CA ALA A 62 -0.68 -3.22 -6.78
C ALA A 62 -1.44 -3.01 -8.11
N ILE A 63 -2.71 -3.42 -8.16
CA ILE A 63 -3.59 -3.23 -9.31
C ILE A 63 -3.82 -1.73 -9.57
N LEU A 64 -4.11 -0.95 -8.52
CA LEU A 64 -4.27 0.50 -8.62
C LEU A 64 -3.00 1.14 -9.19
N CYS A 65 -1.83 0.83 -8.62
CA CYS A 65 -0.57 1.38 -9.09
C CYS A 65 -0.31 1.03 -10.55
N GLN A 66 -0.64 -0.19 -10.99
CA GLN A 66 -0.54 -0.59 -12.40
C GLN A 66 -1.47 0.21 -13.32
N LYS A 67 -2.72 0.44 -12.91
CA LYS A 67 -3.67 1.30 -13.64
C LYS A 67 -3.17 2.73 -13.76
N ASN A 68 -2.41 3.20 -12.76
CA ASN A 68 -1.76 4.50 -12.73
C ASN A 68 -0.40 4.55 -13.46
N GLY A 69 -0.07 3.53 -14.26
CA GLY A 69 1.16 3.48 -15.06
C GLY A 69 2.37 2.89 -14.33
N GLY A 70 2.18 2.37 -13.13
CA GLY A 70 3.16 1.63 -12.37
C GLY A 70 3.55 0.33 -13.07
N ARG A 71 4.85 0.04 -13.05
CA ARG A 71 5.41 -1.22 -13.55
C ARG A 71 6.27 -1.81 -12.45
N ILE A 72 5.81 -2.92 -11.91
CA ILE A 72 6.57 -3.73 -10.98
C ILE A 72 6.81 -5.08 -11.66
N GLY A 73 8.07 -5.49 -11.73
CA GLY A 73 8.45 -6.76 -12.31
C GLY A 73 7.88 -7.90 -11.46
N CYS A 74 7.24 -8.87 -12.13
CA CYS A 74 6.92 -10.17 -11.57
C CYS A 74 8.15 -11.08 -11.56
#